data_AF-A0A942HAT3-F1
#
_entry.id   AF-A0A942HAT3-F1
#
_cell.length_a   1.000
_cell.length_b   1.000
_cell.length_c   1.000
_cell.angle_alpha   90.00
_cell.angle_beta   90.00
_cell.angle_gamma   90.00
#
_symmetry.space_group_name_H-M   'P 1'
#
loop_
_entity.id
_entity.type
_entity.pdbx_description
1 polymer ?
#
loop_
_entity_poly.entity_id
_entity_poly.type
_entity_poly.pdbx_seq_one_letter_code
_entity_poly.pdbx_strand_id
1 'polypeptide(L)'
;MAEIVAAFFYTFLDISGILLGVFLIVLGWWIALGHPVSKGIGWVVLALGLCAFFIHTGHYFQLKIVRWIFGSESYFHKDEM
;
A
#
# COMPACT_ATOMS: atom_id res chain seq x y z
N MET A 1 -12.83 6.32 22.93
CA MET A 1 -13.65 6.15 21.70
C MET A 1 -12.92 6.62 20.45
N ALA A 2 -12.33 7.83 20.45
CA ALA A 2 -11.57 8.35 19.30
C ALA A 2 -10.41 7.44 18.84
N GLU A 3 -9.64 6.90 19.77
CA GLU A 3 -8.52 5.98 19.46
C GLU A 3 -8.94 4.69 18.77
N ILE A 4 -10.06 4.10 19.20
CA ILE A 4 -10.60 2.88 18.60
C ILE A 4 -11.02 3.15 17.15
N VAL A 5 -11.75 4.25 16.91
CA VAL A 5 -12.16 4.65 15.56
C VAL A 5 -10.96 4.90 14.66
N ALA A 6 -9.92 5.58 15.19
CA ALA A 6 -8.67 5.80 14.47
C ALA A 6 -7.99 4.47 14.10
N ALA A 7 -7.85 3.55 15.06
CA ALA A 7 -7.24 2.24 14.81
C ALA A 7 -7.98 1.44 13.72
N PHE A 8 -9.32 1.41 13.78
CA PHE A 8 -10.14 0.77 12.75
C PHE A 8 -9.96 1.45 11.38
N PHE A 9 -9.96 2.78 11.33
CA PHE A 9 -9.79 3.53 10.09
C PHE A 9 -8.43 3.24 9.43
N TYR A 10 -7.34 3.24 10.19
CA TYR A 10 -6.01 2.96 9.63
C TYR A 10 -5.84 1.51 9.20
N THR A 11 -6.35 0.57 9.99
CA THR A 11 -6.37 -0.85 9.62
C THR A 11 -7.13 -1.05 8.31
N PHE A 12 -8.29 -0.39 8.16
CA PHE A 12 -9.06 -0.43 6.93
C PHE A 12 -8.33 0.24 5.75
N LEU A 13 -7.68 1.37 5.98
CA LEU A 13 -6.89 2.08 4.97
C LEU A 13 -5.75 1.19 4.44
N ASP A 14 -5.06 0.46 5.31
CA ASP A 14 -4.01 -0.46 4.89
C ASP A 14 -4.56 -1.67 4.15
N ILE A 15 -5.61 -2.32 4.66
CA ILE A 15 -6.21 -3.47 3.99
C ILE A 15 -6.70 -3.07 2.59
N SER A 16 -7.39 -1.94 2.48
CA SER A 16 -7.86 -1.42 1.18
C SER A 16 -6.69 -1.06 0.25
N GLY A 17 -5.61 -0.49 0.79
CA GLY A 17 -4.38 -0.21 0.06
C GLY A 17 -3.66 -1.48 -0.44
N ILE A 18 -3.60 -2.54 0.38
CA ILE A 18 -3.04 -3.85 -0.01
C ILE A 18 -3.88 -4.45 -1.15
N LEU A 19 -5.21 -4.47 -0.99
CA LEU A 19 -6.12 -5.01 -2.01
C LEU A 19 -6.02 -4.23 -3.32
N LEU A 20 -5.93 -2.90 -3.25
CA LEU A 20 -5.70 -2.05 -4.41
C LEU A 20 -4.34 -2.36 -5.05
N GLY A 21 -3.27 -2.53 -4.27
CA GLY A 21 -1.96 -2.92 -4.77
C GLY A 21 -2.00 -4.24 -5.53
N VAL A 22 -2.61 -5.28 -4.95
CA VAL A 22 -2.81 -6.59 -5.61
C VAL A 22 -3.59 -6.42 -6.92
N PHE A 23 -4.68 -5.66 -6.89
CA PHE A 23 -5.48 -5.39 -8.10
C PHE A 23 -4.65 -4.73 -9.20
N LEU A 24 -3.88 -3.69 -8.88
CA LEU A 24 -3.04 -2.97 -9.83
C LEU A 24 -1.89 -3.84 -10.35
N ILE A 25 -1.33 -4.73 -9.53
CA ILE A 25 -0.32 -5.70 -9.98
C ILE A 25 -0.90 -6.63 -11.04
N VAL A 26 -2.07 -7.22 -10.76
CA VAL A 26 -2.75 -8.12 -11.70
C VAL A 26 -3.14 -7.37 -12.97
N LEU A 27 -3.70 -6.16 -12.84
CA LEU A 27 -4.11 -5.32 -13.97
C LEU A 27 -2.91 -4.91 -14.83
N GLY A 28 -1.83 -4.44 -14.22
CA GLY A 28 -0.61 -4.03 -14.91
C GLY A 28 0.05 -5.19 -15.65
N TRP A 29 0.14 -6.36 -15.00
CA TRP A 29 0.61 -7.59 -15.63
C TRP A 29 -0.27 -8.00 -16.82
N TRP A 30 -1.60 -7.97 -16.65
CA TRP A 30 -2.54 -8.28 -17.71
C TRP A 30 -2.40 -7.32 -18.91
N ILE A 31 -2.26 -6.01 -18.68
CA ILE A 31 -2.01 -5.03 -19.75
C ILE A 31 -0.65 -5.29 -20.44
N ALA A 32 0.40 -5.60 -19.67
CA ALA A 32 1.74 -5.84 -20.22
C ALA A 32 1.78 -7.04 -21.19
N LEU A 33 0.88 -8.01 -21.05
CA LEU A 33 0.70 -9.14 -21.96
C LEU A 33 0.07 -8.77 -23.33
N GLY A 34 -0.28 -7.50 -23.55
CA GLY A 34 -0.80 -7.01 -24.83
C GLY A 34 -2.32 -6.90 -24.89
N HIS A 35 -3.00 -6.95 -23.74
CA HIS A 35 -4.40 -6.57 -23.60
C HIS A 35 -4.56 -5.03 -23.75
N PRO A 36 -5.78 -4.48 -23.90
CA PRO A 36 -6.14 -3.42 -24.88
C PRO A 36 -5.49 -2.03 -24.71
N VAL A 37 -4.60 -1.85 -23.74
CA VAL A 37 -3.89 -0.60 -23.45
C VAL A 37 -2.41 -0.75 -23.84
N SER A 38 -1.72 0.36 -24.08
CA SER A 38 -0.27 0.35 -24.36
C SER A 38 0.51 -0.44 -23.29
N LYS A 39 1.45 -1.29 -23.73
CA LYS A 39 2.35 -2.05 -22.85
C LYS A 39 3.10 -1.15 -21.86
N GLY A 40 3.46 0.07 -22.27
CA GLY A 40 4.13 1.04 -21.39
C GLY A 40 3.28 1.42 -20.18
N ILE A 41 1.97 1.59 -20.38
CA ILE A 41 1.03 1.87 -19.29
C ILE A 41 0.91 0.63 -18.37
N GLY A 42 0.91 -0.57 -18.93
CA GLY A 42 0.91 -1.82 -18.14
C GLY A 42 2.07 -1.89 -17.16
N TRP A 43 3.30 -1.57 -17.61
CA TRP A 43 4.47 -1.52 -16.73
C TRP A 43 4.39 -0.44 -15.65
N VAL A 44 3.87 0.75 -15.99
CA VAL A 44 3.65 1.82 -15.00
C VAL A 44 2.62 1.40 -13.95
N VAL A 45 1.49 0.84 -14.36
CA VAL A 45 0.44 0.33 -13.46
C VAL A 45 0.97 -0.78 -12.56
N LEU A 46 1.76 -1.71 -13.11
CA LEU A 46 2.40 -2.77 -12.35
C LEU A 46 3.36 -2.21 -11.29
N ALA A 47 4.20 -1.24 -11.66
CA ALA A 47 5.13 -0.59 -10.74
C ALA A 47 4.37 0.15 -9.61
N LEU A 48 3.31 0.88 -9.94
CA LEU A 48 2.46 1.55 -8.94
C LEU A 48 1.78 0.55 -8.01
N GLY A 49 1.28 -0.57 -8.53
CA GLY A 49 0.69 -1.65 -7.74
C GLY A 49 1.68 -2.28 -6.76
N LEU A 50 2.91 -2.55 -7.21
CA LEU A 50 3.99 -3.04 -6.35
C LEU A 50 4.32 -2.04 -5.24
N CYS A 51 4.49 -0.76 -5.58
CA CYS A 51 4.75 0.29 -4.59
C CYS A 51 3.63 0.37 -3.54
N ALA A 52 2.37 0.43 -3.97
CA ALA A 52 1.22 0.47 -3.07
C ALA A 52 1.18 -0.77 -2.17
N PHE A 53 1.34 -1.97 -2.75
CA PHE A 53 1.34 -3.21 -2.00
C PHE A 53 2.42 -3.24 -0.92
N PHE A 54 3.67 -2.88 -1.25
CA PHE A 54 4.77 -2.90 -0.29
C PHE A 54 4.64 -1.84 0.80
N ILE A 55 4.17 -0.63 0.45
CA ILE A 55 3.96 0.44 1.43
C ILE A 55 2.87 0.02 2.43
N HIS A 56 1.70 -0.40 1.95
CA HIS A 56 0.59 -0.76 2.82
C HIS A 56 0.83 -2.06 3.59
N THR A 57 1.45 -3.07 2.97
CA THR A 57 1.83 -4.32 3.67
C THR A 57 2.88 -4.04 4.73
N GLY A 58 3.92 -3.28 4.39
CA GLY A 58 4.98 -2.98 5.34
C GLY A 58 4.52 -2.07 6.48
N HIS A 59 3.54 -1.20 6.23
CA HIS A 59 2.88 -0.44 7.28
C HIS A 59 2.00 -1.35 8.17
N TYR A 60 1.11 -2.15 7.59
CA TYR A 60 0.20 -3.05 8.31
C TYR A 60 0.94 -4.03 9.24
N PHE A 61 2.04 -4.64 8.77
CA PHE A 61 2.86 -5.57 9.56
C PHE A 61 3.99 -4.88 10.35
N GLN A 62 4.06 -3.54 10.33
CA GLN A 62 5.10 -2.75 11.00
C GLN A 62 6.54 -3.20 10.64
N LEU A 63 6.79 -3.53 9.38
CA LEU A 63 8.08 -4.03 8.91
C LEU A 63 9.19 -2.98 9.12
N LYS A 64 10.35 -3.44 9.63
CA LYS A 64 11.53 -2.58 9.91
C LYS A 64 11.99 -1.77 8.68
N ILE A 65 11.87 -2.35 7.48
CA ILE A 65 12.28 -1.68 6.23
C ILE A 65 11.41 -0.46 5.92
N VAL A 66 10.08 -0.56 6.12
CA VAL A 66 9.17 0.56 5.87
C VAL A 66 9.34 1.65 6.92
N ARG A 67 9.56 1.25 8.18
CA ARG A 67 9.98 2.18 9.25
C ARG A 67 11.31 2.88 8.96
N TRP A 68 12.26 2.21 8.32
CA TRP A 68 13.54 2.82 7.96
C TRP A 68 13.40 3.82 6.80
N ILE A 69 12.58 3.50 5.78
CA ILE A 69 12.39 4.35 4.60
C ILE A 69 11.51 5.57 4.90
N PHE A 70 10.43 5.38 5.67
CA PHE A 70 9.40 6.39 5.89
C PHE A 70 9.37 6.97 7.31
N GLY A 71 10.25 6.50 8.20
CA GLY A 71 10.33 6.91 9.60
C GLY A 71 9.63 5.96 10.58
N SER A 72 10.07 5.96 11.84
CA SER A 72 9.44 5.20 12.93
C SER A 72 8.15 5.82 13.45
N GLU A 73 7.84 7.04 12.99
CA GLU A 73 6.56 7.69 13.19
C GLU A 73 5.51 6.82 12.51
N SER A 74 4.97 5.85 13.26
CA SER A 74 3.57 5.52 13.11
C SER A 74 2.86 6.85 13.09
N TYR A 75 2.28 7.24 11.96
CA TYR A 75 1.60 8.54 11.85
C TYR A 75 0.52 8.73 12.96
N PHE A 76 0.20 7.69 13.77
CA PHE A 76 -0.77 7.69 14.87
C PHE A 76 -0.39 6.87 16.12
N HIS A 77 0.82 7.03 16.65
CA HIS A 77 1.04 6.97 18.10
C HIS A 77 1.96 8.14 18.46
N LYS A 78 1.35 9.30 18.75
CA LYS A 78 1.96 10.14 19.77
C LYS A 78 1.82 9.33 21.05
N ASP A 79 2.88 8.67 21.46
CA ASP A 79 3.10 8.46 22.88
C ASP A 79 3.25 9.88 23.45
N GLU A 80 2.13 10.48 23.84
CA GLU A 80 2.16 11.64 24.73
C GLU A 80 2.72 11.10 26.06
N MET A 81 4.02 11.33 26.26
CA MET A 81 4.62 11.37 27.59
C MET A 81 4.02 12.54 28.39
#